data_AF-A0A1W1VA60-F1
#
_entry.id   AF-A0A1W1VA60-F1
#
_cell.length_a   1.000
_cell.length_b   1.000
_cell.length_c   1.000
_cell.angle_alpha   90.00
_cell.angle_beta   90.00
_cell.angle_gamma   90.00
#
_symmetry.space_group_name_H-M   'P 1'
#
loop_
_entity.id
_entity.type
_entity.pdbx_description
1 polymer ?
#
loop_
_entity_poly.entity_id
_entity_poly.type
_entity_poly.pdbx_seq_one_letter_code
_entity_poly.pdbx_strand_id
1 'polypeptide(L)'
;MSTVDRSPGDLARLLADAQHGPHYSVRAALALIDGPPPPRVAGLLAGLTGSKRALWTGIAQVTGTTRPPGDAGLTRLSEWEVEAARALTPDQLTLRLDGRRAGELLLEHVREVLWTAGKIAAAAGQVRQA
;
A
#
# COMPACT_ATOMS: atom_id res chain seq x y z
N MET A 1 -3.27 9.64 -24.62
CA MET A 1 -3.62 8.82 -23.44
C MET A 1 -3.37 9.70 -22.22
N SER A 2 -4.37 10.47 -21.79
CA SER A 2 -4.19 11.47 -20.74
C SER A 2 -3.85 10.78 -19.42
N THR A 3 -2.62 10.96 -18.94
CA THR A 3 -2.28 10.72 -17.54
C THR A 3 -3.15 11.66 -16.72
N VAL A 4 -4.19 11.12 -16.09
CA VAL A 4 -4.93 11.87 -15.06
C VAL A 4 -3.94 12.12 -13.94
N ASP A 5 -3.35 13.32 -13.91
CA ASP A 5 -2.55 13.76 -12.77
C ASP A 5 -3.48 13.73 -11.55
N ARG A 6 -3.28 12.74 -10.68
CA ARG A 6 -4.04 12.61 -9.44
C ARG A 6 -3.43 13.51 -8.39
N SER A 7 -4.29 14.17 -7.63
CA SER A 7 -3.82 14.97 -6.51
C SER A 7 -3.22 14.08 -5.42
N PRO A 8 -2.35 14.62 -4.56
CA PRO A 8 -1.89 13.95 -3.34
C PRO A 8 -3.05 13.40 -2.49
N GLY A 9 -4.15 14.17 -2.38
CA GLY A 9 -5.36 13.77 -1.68
C GLY A 9 -6.07 12.56 -2.30
N ASP A 10 -6.14 12.48 -3.64
CA ASP A 10 -6.71 11.33 -4.33
C ASP A 10 -5.88 10.06 -4.09
N LEU A 11 -4.54 10.18 -4.12
CA LEU A 11 -3.64 9.07 -3.86
C LEU A 11 -3.77 8.59 -2.41
N ALA A 12 -3.79 9.51 -1.44
CA ALA A 12 -4.00 9.19 -0.04
C ALA A 12 -5.33 8.46 0.19
N ARG A 13 -6.42 8.92 -0.45
CA ARG A 13 -7.73 8.24 -0.38
C ARG A 13 -7.66 6.82 -0.94
N LEU A 14 -7.03 6.63 -2.09
CA LEU A 14 -6.90 5.31 -2.71
C LEU A 14 -6.07 4.33 -1.86
N LEU A 15 -5.01 4.81 -1.22
CA LEU A 15 -4.21 4.02 -0.28
C LEU A 15 -5.05 3.63 0.94
N ALA A 16 -5.81 4.58 1.50
CA ALA A 16 -6.72 4.31 2.61
C ALA A 16 -7.81 3.29 2.23
N ASP A 17 -8.41 3.42 1.05
CA ASP A 17 -9.43 2.49 0.54
C ASP A 17 -8.84 1.08 0.32
N ALA A 18 -7.63 0.98 -0.24
CA ALA A 18 -6.96 -0.30 -0.47
C ALA A 18 -6.56 -1.02 0.84
N GLN A 19 -6.25 -0.26 1.90
CA GLN A 19 -5.92 -0.84 3.20
C GLN A 19 -7.17 -1.16 4.05
N HIS A 20 -8.14 -0.24 4.11
CA HIS A 20 -9.22 -0.24 5.09
C HIS A 20 -10.63 -0.27 4.49
N GLY A 21 -10.78 -0.24 3.17
CA GLY A 21 -12.08 -0.26 2.50
C GLY A 21 -12.97 -1.45 2.93
N PRO A 22 -14.30 -1.31 2.86
CA PRO A 22 -15.22 -2.30 3.44
C PRO A 22 -15.30 -3.62 2.65
N HIS A 23 -14.96 -3.62 1.36
CA HIS A 23 -15.14 -4.79 0.49
C HIS A 23 -13.83 -5.31 -0.11
N TYR A 24 -13.05 -4.43 -0.75
CA TYR A 24 -11.83 -4.80 -1.45
C TYR A 24 -10.63 -4.12 -0.79
N SER A 25 -10.17 -4.70 0.32
CA SER A 25 -9.05 -4.17 1.09
C SER A 25 -8.30 -5.24 1.86
N VAL A 26 -7.09 -4.91 2.31
CA VAL A 26 -6.30 -5.79 3.19
C VAL A 26 -7.08 -6.11 4.47
N ARG A 27 -7.73 -5.12 5.09
CA ARG A 27 -8.55 -5.32 6.29
C ARG A 27 -9.71 -6.28 6.03
N ALA A 28 -10.46 -6.08 4.94
CA ALA A 28 -11.59 -6.93 4.58
C ALA A 28 -11.14 -8.38 4.29
N ALA A 29 -10.00 -8.54 3.62
CA ALA A 29 -9.43 -9.87 3.33
C ALA A 29 -8.96 -10.60 4.60
N LEU A 30 -8.36 -9.88 5.55
CA LEU A 30 -7.93 -10.46 6.83
C LEU A 30 -9.10 -10.84 7.73
N ALA A 31 -10.22 -10.10 7.66
CA ALA A 31 -11.44 -10.43 8.40
C ALA A 31 -12.07 -11.77 7.98
N LEU A 32 -11.62 -12.37 6.88
CA LEU A 32 -12.04 -13.71 6.45
C LEU A 32 -11.29 -14.84 7.15
N ILE A 33 -10.28 -14.55 7.96
CA ILE A 33 -9.42 -15.51 8.62
C ILE A 33 -9.83 -15.61 10.08
N ASP A 34 -10.23 -16.80 10.52
CA ASP A 34 -10.45 -17.10 11.92
C ASP A 34 -9.14 -17.53 12.59
N GLY A 35 -8.72 -16.79 13.61
CA GLY A 35 -7.50 -17.09 14.37
C GLY A 35 -6.20 -16.56 13.73
N PRO A 36 -5.04 -17.11 14.14
CA PRO A 36 -3.74 -16.64 13.64
C PRO A 36 -3.61 -16.78 12.11
N PRO A 37 -2.96 -15.83 11.42
CA PRO A 37 -2.81 -15.88 9.97
C PRO A 37 -2.00 -17.11 9.53
N PRO A 38 -2.48 -17.89 8.55
CA PRO A 38 -1.73 -19.01 7.99
C PRO A 38 -0.36 -18.57 7.44
N PRO A 39 0.66 -19.46 7.37
CA PRO A 39 2.01 -19.09 6.91
C PRO A 39 2.03 -18.38 5.55
N ARG A 40 1.18 -18.80 4.61
CA ARG A 40 1.05 -18.15 3.31
C ARG A 40 0.56 -16.70 3.42
N VAL A 41 -0.42 -16.43 4.29
CA VAL A 41 -0.92 -15.08 4.54
C VAL A 41 0.14 -14.25 5.26
N ALA A 42 0.81 -14.81 6.25
CA ALA A 42 1.92 -14.14 6.94
C ALA A 42 3.02 -13.71 5.97
N GLY A 43 3.40 -14.57 5.01
CA GLY A 43 4.35 -14.24 3.95
C GLY A 43 3.88 -13.10 3.03
N LEU A 44 2.59 -13.08 2.67
CA LEU A 44 2.01 -11.97 1.89
C LEU A 44 2.06 -10.64 2.64
N LEU A 45 1.75 -10.63 3.94
CA LEU A 45 1.81 -9.43 4.77
C LEU A 45 3.24 -8.93 4.96
N ALA A 46 4.19 -9.84 5.17
CA ALA A 46 5.62 -9.50 5.28
C ALA A 46 6.15 -8.91 3.97
N GLY A 47 5.82 -9.52 2.82
CA GLY A 47 6.19 -9.02 1.51
C GLY A 47 5.62 -7.62 1.23
N LEU A 48 4.34 -7.41 1.55
CA LEU A 48 3.70 -6.10 1.40
C LEU A 48 4.35 -5.03 2.30
N THR A 49 4.71 -5.40 3.53
CA THR A 49 5.43 -4.50 4.46
C THR A 49 6.80 -4.11 3.88
N GLY A 50 7.54 -5.07 3.34
CA GLY A 50 8.82 -4.82 2.66
C GLY A 50 8.68 -3.90 1.45
N SER A 51 7.70 -4.17 0.58
CA SER A 51 7.42 -3.35 -0.62
C SER A 51 7.09 -1.90 -0.23
N LYS A 52 6.16 -1.69 0.73
CA LYS A 52 5.82 -0.36 1.26
C LYS A 52 7.06 0.40 1.72
N ARG A 53 7.92 -0.23 2.53
CA ARG A 53 9.13 0.40 3.05
C ARG A 53 10.11 0.78 1.95
N ALA A 54 10.35 -0.13 1.00
CA ALA A 54 11.27 0.10 -0.10
C ALA A 54 10.80 1.28 -0.97
N LEU A 55 9.53 1.26 -1.38
CA LEU A 55 8.93 2.33 -2.17
C LEU A 55 9.04 3.69 -1.47
N TRP A 56 8.57 3.76 -0.22
CA TRP A 56 8.54 5.03 0.50
C TRP A 56 9.91 5.55 0.88
N THR A 57 10.90 4.67 1.05
CA THR A 57 12.30 5.08 1.20
C THR A 57 12.80 5.76 -0.07
N GLY A 58 12.51 5.20 -1.25
CA GLY A 58 12.87 5.80 -2.53
C GLY A 58 12.14 7.12 -2.80
N ILE A 59 10.84 7.19 -2.52
CA ILE A 59 10.05 8.43 -2.63
C ILE A 59 10.62 9.50 -1.69
N ALA A 60 10.90 9.17 -0.43
CA ALA A 60 11.49 10.10 0.54
C ALA A 60 12.85 10.64 0.06
N GLN A 61 13.67 9.79 -0.57
CA GLN A 61 14.97 10.20 -1.11
C GLN A 61 14.84 11.28 -2.20
N VAL A 62 13.87 11.15 -3.12
CA VAL A 62 13.73 12.10 -4.24
C VAL A 62 12.89 13.33 -3.88
N THR A 63 11.93 13.18 -2.95
CA THR A 63 11.02 14.26 -2.55
C THR A 63 11.49 15.08 -1.34
N GLY A 64 12.49 14.59 -0.61
CA GLY A 64 12.94 15.18 0.66
C GLY A 64 11.96 14.99 1.83
N THR A 65 10.95 14.13 1.68
CA THR A 65 9.96 13.85 2.73
C THR A 65 10.48 12.89 3.79
N THR A 66 9.68 12.72 4.85
CA THR A 66 10.01 11.82 5.96
C THR A 66 10.08 10.36 5.49
N ARG A 67 11.06 9.61 5.99
CA ARG A 67 11.19 8.16 5.72
C ARG A 67 10.14 7.34 6.47
N PRO A 68 9.79 6.14 5.97
CA PRO A 68 8.86 5.24 6.67
C PRO A 68 9.43 4.79 8.04
N PRO A 69 8.58 4.62 9.07
CA PRO A 69 9.00 4.22 10.42
C PRO A 69 9.59 2.80 10.44
N GLY A 70 10.85 2.64 10.86
CA GLY A 70 11.67 1.42 10.72
C GLY A 70 11.14 0.12 11.37
N ASP A 71 10.42 0.25 12.47
CA ASP A 71 9.96 -0.85 13.35
C ASP A 71 8.43 -1.07 13.30
N ALA A 72 7.70 -0.22 12.57
CA ALA A 72 6.26 -0.32 12.45
C ALA A 72 5.79 -1.64 11.79
N GLY A 73 4.82 -2.30 12.41
CA GLY A 73 4.03 -3.34 11.75
C GLY A 73 3.16 -2.76 10.62
N LEU A 74 2.59 -3.64 9.79
CA LEU A 74 1.85 -3.25 8.58
C LEU A 74 0.75 -2.21 8.84
N THR A 75 -0.04 -2.35 9.91
CA THR A 75 -1.13 -1.42 10.24
C THR A 75 -0.62 0.01 10.40
N ARG A 76 0.38 0.21 11.29
CA ARG A 76 0.95 1.53 11.56
C ARG A 76 1.67 2.08 10.33
N LEU A 77 2.31 1.22 9.53
CA LEU A 77 2.95 1.63 8.29
C LEU A 77 1.91 2.11 7.26
N SER A 78 0.76 1.45 7.15
CA SER A 78 -0.30 1.86 6.23
C SER A 78 -1.02 3.13 6.68
N GLU A 79 -1.20 3.36 7.97
CA GLU A 79 -1.71 4.65 8.47
C GLU A 79 -0.72 5.79 8.15
N TRP A 80 0.57 5.56 8.40
CA TRP A 80 1.62 6.51 8.07
C TRP A 80 1.66 6.82 6.56
N GLU A 81 1.49 5.82 5.69
CA GLU A 81 1.59 6.01 4.24
C GLU A 81 0.48 6.92 3.69
N VAL A 82 -0.71 6.88 4.30
CA VAL A 82 -1.86 7.72 3.92
C VAL A 82 -1.54 9.17 4.24
N GLU A 83 -1.02 9.44 5.44
CA GLU A 83 -0.64 10.80 5.84
C GLU A 83 0.59 11.29 5.06
N ALA A 84 1.57 10.42 4.78
CA ALA A 84 2.71 10.73 3.94
C ALA A 84 2.29 11.10 2.51
N ALA A 85 1.37 10.35 1.90
CA ALA A 85 0.83 10.67 0.59
C ALA A 85 0.05 11.98 0.59
N ARG A 86 -0.72 12.26 1.64
CA ARG A 86 -1.48 13.51 1.79
C ARG A 86 -0.56 14.73 1.94
N ALA A 87 0.61 14.56 2.55
CA ALA A 87 1.58 15.63 2.77
C ALA A 87 2.42 15.96 1.52
N LEU A 88 2.37 15.15 0.47
CA LEU A 88 3.08 15.45 -0.78
C LEU A 88 2.48 16.68 -1.48
N THR A 89 3.32 17.42 -2.18
CA THR A 89 2.88 18.47 -3.11
C THR A 89 2.69 17.89 -4.52
N PRO A 90 1.90 18.56 -5.40
CA PRO A 90 1.81 18.18 -6.81
C PRO A 90 3.17 18.10 -7.50
N ASP A 91 4.07 19.05 -7.23
CA ASP A 91 5.43 19.05 -7.80
C ASP A 91 6.23 17.83 -7.36
N GLN A 92 6.13 17.44 -6.08
CA GLN A 92 6.78 16.24 -5.57
C GLN A 92 6.27 14.96 -6.25
N LEU A 93 5.00 14.91 -6.67
CA LEU A 93 4.48 13.77 -7.44
C LEU A 93 5.10 13.64 -8.84
N THR A 94 5.67 14.71 -9.39
CA THR A 94 6.34 14.70 -10.69
C THR A 94 7.81 14.30 -10.62
N LEU A 95 8.41 14.32 -9.42
CA LEU A 95 9.80 13.90 -9.20
C LEU A 95 9.97 12.43 -9.54
N ARG A 96 11.14 12.09 -10.10
CA ARG A 96 11.38 10.77 -10.68
C ARG A 96 12.27 9.91 -9.80
N LEU A 97 11.83 8.68 -9.57
CA LEU A 97 12.61 7.58 -9.02
C LEU A 97 12.75 6.52 -10.12
N ASP A 98 13.99 6.14 -10.46
CA ASP A 98 14.30 5.17 -11.52
C ASP A 98 13.57 5.44 -12.84
N GLY A 99 13.51 6.72 -13.23
CA GLY A 99 12.88 7.16 -14.47
C GLY A 99 11.36 7.25 -14.45
N ARG A 100 10.68 6.97 -13.32
CA ARG A 100 9.22 7.01 -13.18
C ARG A 100 8.76 8.05 -12.17
N ARG A 101 7.62 8.69 -12.40
CA ARG A 101 7.11 9.73 -11.49
C ARG A 101 6.64 9.11 -10.18
N ALA A 102 6.86 9.79 -9.04
CA ALA A 102 6.40 9.33 -7.74
C ALA A 102 4.89 9.05 -7.72
N GLY A 103 4.08 9.89 -8.38
CA GLY A 103 2.64 9.65 -8.52
C GLY A 103 2.29 8.35 -9.27
N GLU A 104 3.04 7.99 -10.31
CA GLU A 104 2.83 6.74 -11.05
C GLU A 104 3.17 5.51 -10.20
N LEU A 105 4.25 5.61 -9.41
CA LEU A 105 4.67 4.55 -8.50
C LEU A 105 3.65 4.35 -7.37
N LEU A 106 3.12 5.43 -6.79
CA LEU A 106 2.05 5.35 -5.79
C LEU A 106 0.78 4.72 -6.36
N LEU A 107 0.44 4.98 -7.62
CA LEU A 107 -0.70 4.34 -8.28
C LEU A 107 -0.50 2.85 -8.50
N GLU A 108 0.69 2.45 -8.92
CA GLU A 108 1.04 1.03 -9.02
C GLU A 108 1.02 0.35 -7.66
N HIS A 109 1.53 1.02 -6.63
CA HIS A 109 1.50 0.53 -5.26
C HIS A 109 0.08 0.30 -4.75
N VAL A 110 -0.87 1.21 -5.01
CA VAL A 110 -2.30 0.97 -4.71
C VAL A 110 -2.79 -0.33 -5.34
N ARG A 111 -2.41 -0.61 -6.61
CA ARG A 111 -2.79 -1.85 -7.29
C ARG A 111 -2.12 -3.07 -6.66
N GLU A 112 -0.86 -2.97 -6.23
CA GLU A 112 -0.17 -4.04 -5.50
C GLU A 112 -0.87 -4.37 -4.18
N VAL A 113 -1.29 -3.35 -3.43
CA VAL A 113 -2.04 -3.51 -2.17
C VAL A 113 -3.35 -4.25 -2.43
N LEU A 114 -4.14 -3.82 -3.42
CA LEU A 114 -5.40 -4.46 -3.80
C LEU A 114 -5.19 -5.89 -4.29
N TRP A 115 -4.19 -6.13 -5.13
CA TRP A 115 -3.82 -7.46 -5.59
C TRP A 115 -3.44 -8.38 -4.43
N THR A 116 -2.70 -7.85 -3.45
CA THR A 116 -2.32 -8.60 -2.26
C THR A 116 -3.51 -8.90 -1.36
N ALA A 117 -4.45 -7.96 -1.20
CA ALA A 117 -5.72 -8.22 -0.55
C ALA A 117 -6.50 -9.37 -1.22
N GLY A 118 -6.56 -9.39 -2.56
CA GLY A 118 -7.17 -10.50 -3.31
C GLY A 118 -6.49 -11.84 -3.05
N LYS A 119 -5.16 -11.89 -3.03
CA LYS A 119 -4.41 -13.12 -2.68
C LYS A 119 -4.70 -13.59 -1.25
N ILE A 120 -4.82 -12.67 -0.30
CA ILE A 120 -5.19 -12.99 1.10
C ILE A 120 -6.60 -13.58 1.16
N ALA A 121 -7.57 -12.94 0.49
CA ALA A 121 -8.95 -13.41 0.48
C ALA A 121 -9.09 -14.80 -0.16
N ALA A 122 -8.35 -15.05 -1.26
CA ALA A 122 -8.31 -16.36 -1.90
C ALA A 122 -7.70 -17.43 -0.97
N ALA A 123 -6.60 -17.12 -0.29
CA ALA A 123 -5.99 -18.03 0.68
C ALA A 123 -6.93 -18.31 1.86
N ALA A 124 -7.67 -17.31 2.35
CA ALA A 124 -8.67 -17.49 3.40
C ALA A 124 -9.85 -18.36 2.94
N GLY A 125 -10.30 -18.23 1.68
CA GLY A 125 -11.33 -19.07 1.09
C GLY A 125 -10.93 -20.54 0.99
N GLN A 126 -9.68 -20.84 0.67
CA GLN A 126 -9.15 -22.21 0.59
C GLN A 126 -9.11 -22.90 1.96
N VAL A 127 -8.81 -22.17 3.04
CA VAL A 127 -8.83 -22.71 4.42
C VAL A 127 -10.24 -23.12 4.85
N ARG A 128 -11.29 -22.43 4.39
CA ARG A 128 -12.68 -22.79 4.71
C ARG A 128 -13.20 -24.03 3.98
N GLN A 129 -12.58 -24.40 2.86
CA GLN A 129 -13.00 -25.55 2.04
C GLN A 129 -12.19 -26.83 2.30
N ALA A 130 -11.10 -26.72 3.07
CA ALA A 130 -10.27 -27.85 3.49
C ALA A 130 -10.77 -28.42 4.81
#